data_AF-A0A9D4G5L2-F1
#
_entry.id   AF-A0A9D4G5L2-F1
#
_cell.length_a   1.000
_cell.length_b   1.000
_cell.length_c   1.000
_cell.angle_alpha   90.00
_cell.angle_beta   90.00
_cell.angle_gamma   90.00
#
_symmetry.space_group_name_H-M   'P 1'
#
loop_
_entity.id
_entity.type
_entity.pdbx_description
1 polymer ?
#
loop_
_entity_poly.entity_id
_entity_poly.type
_entity_poly.pdbx_seq_one_letter_code
_entity_poly.pdbx_strand_id
1 'polypeptide(L)'
;MDMEGMDMCPKHGKEKKKIEIYCKDHSKFCCIECRVKHKKCNRVEKIANATADKWSELHALKQSLLTLESGADAIIAECKHSETGLIESIAKIS
;
A
#
# COMPACT_ATOMS: atom_id res chain seq x y z
N MET A 1 -15.58 -6.15 10.87
CA MET A 1 -15.84 -7.31 9.98
C MET A 1 -14.74 -8.30 10.25
N ASP A 2 -15.05 -9.31 11.06
CA ASP A 2 -14.12 -10.38 11.41
C ASP A 2 -13.87 -11.24 10.18
N MET A 3 -12.63 -11.27 9.70
CA MET A 3 -12.20 -12.07 8.54
C MET A 3 -11.99 -13.55 8.89
N GLU A 4 -12.83 -14.13 9.75
CA GLU A 4 -12.71 -15.53 10.10
C GLU A 4 -13.38 -16.41 9.03
N GLY A 5 -12.55 -17.10 8.22
CA GLY A 5 -13.00 -18.12 7.27
C GLY A 5 -12.75 -17.83 5.78
N MET A 6 -12.29 -16.63 5.41
CA MET A 6 -11.89 -16.33 4.02
C MET A 6 -10.55 -16.97 3.60
N ASP A 7 -9.83 -17.56 4.55
CA ASP A 7 -8.53 -18.19 4.31
C ASP A 7 -8.68 -19.58 3.68
N MET A 8 -9.90 -20.08 3.47
CA MET A 8 -10.13 -21.44 2.98
C MET A 8 -10.48 -21.46 1.51
N CYS A 9 -9.87 -22.39 0.77
CA CYS A 9 -10.14 -22.51 -0.66
C CYS A 9 -11.59 -22.95 -0.91
N PRO A 10 -12.40 -22.22 -1.69
CA PRO A 10 -13.81 -22.56 -1.89
C PRO A 10 -14.02 -23.88 -2.65
N LYS A 11 -13.04 -24.29 -3.48
CA LYS A 11 -13.10 -25.55 -4.24
C LYS A 11 -12.68 -26.77 -3.41
N HIS A 12 -11.86 -26.56 -2.38
CA HIS A 12 -11.33 -27.61 -1.51
C HIS A 12 -11.72 -27.36 -0.05
N GLY A 13 -12.79 -26.60 0.18
CA GLY A 13 -13.17 -26.08 1.50
C GLY A 13 -13.62 -27.17 2.47
N LYS A 14 -14.13 -28.30 1.94
CA LYS A 14 -14.44 -29.50 2.72
C LYS A 14 -13.20 -30.10 3.40
N GLU A 15 -12.02 -29.91 2.81
CA GLU A 15 -10.74 -30.42 3.31
C GLU A 15 -9.95 -29.37 4.11
N LYS A 16 -10.57 -28.22 4.45
CA LYS A 16 -9.93 -27.13 5.22
C LYS A 16 -8.56 -26.69 4.67
N LYS A 17 -8.40 -26.67 3.34
CA LYS A 17 -7.14 -26.22 2.73
C LYS A 17 -7.05 -24.70 2.74
N LYS A 18 -5.99 -24.22 3.39
CA LYS A 18 -5.66 -22.80 3.47
C LYS A 18 -5.25 -22.24 2.10
N ILE A 19 -5.61 -20.99 1.88
CA ILE A 19 -5.17 -20.14 0.79
C ILE A 19 -3.80 -19.61 1.19
N GLU A 20 -2.77 -20.05 0.48
CA GLU A 20 -1.37 -19.74 0.81
C GLU A 20 -0.59 -19.26 -0.41
N ILE A 21 -1.20 -19.30 -1.59
CA ILE A 21 -0.56 -19.00 -2.88
C ILE A 21 -1.24 -17.79 -3.52
N TYR A 22 -0.44 -16.90 -4.09
CA TYR A 22 -0.87 -15.80 -4.92
C TYR A 22 -0.31 -15.96 -6.34
N CYS A 23 -1.19 -15.90 -7.34
CA CYS A 23 -0.82 -15.84 -8.74
C CYS A 23 -0.87 -14.38 -9.21
N LYS A 24 0.29 -13.80 -9.51
CA LYS A 24 0.44 -12.43 -10.02
C LYS A 24 -0.13 -12.27 -11.43
N ASP A 25 -0.03 -13.30 -12.28
CA ASP A 25 -0.53 -13.23 -13.66
C ASP A 25 -2.06 -13.12 -13.75
N HIS A 26 -2.77 -13.68 -12.76
CA HIS A 26 -4.23 -13.65 -12.70
C HIS A 26 -4.79 -12.78 -11.58
N SER A 27 -3.91 -12.17 -10.76
CA SER A 27 -4.27 -11.45 -9.54
C SER A 27 -5.23 -12.23 -8.64
N LYS A 28 -4.97 -13.52 -8.41
CA LYS A 28 -5.86 -14.42 -7.65
C LYS A 28 -5.13 -15.19 -6.56
N PHE A 29 -5.83 -15.39 -5.46
CA PHE A 29 -5.38 -16.24 -4.35
C PHE A 29 -5.91 -17.67 -4.49
N CYS A 30 -5.08 -18.65 -4.13
CA CYS A 30 -5.47 -20.05 -4.18
C CYS A 30 -4.73 -20.92 -3.15
N CYS A 31 -5.22 -22.14 -2.93
CA CYS A 31 -4.48 -23.15 -2.16
C CYS A 31 -3.43 -23.86 -3.02
N ILE A 32 -2.56 -24.61 -2.37
CA ILE A 32 -1.48 -25.37 -3.01
C ILE A 32 -1.96 -26.33 -4.10
N GLU A 33 -3.17 -26.87 -3.99
CA GLU A 33 -3.70 -27.80 -5.00
C GLU A 33 -4.24 -27.08 -6.21
N CYS A 34 -4.94 -25.96 -6.01
CA CYS A 34 -5.36 -25.09 -7.11
C CYS A 34 -4.15 -24.55 -7.89
N ARG A 35 -2.97 -24.48 -7.28
CA ARG A 35 -1.71 -24.08 -7.94
C ARG A 35 -1.43 -24.89 -9.21
N VAL A 36 -1.84 -26.16 -9.29
CA VAL A 36 -1.59 -26.97 -10.50
C VAL A 36 -2.30 -26.42 -11.75
N LYS A 37 -3.39 -25.66 -11.57
CA LYS A 37 -4.09 -24.97 -12.66
C LYS A 37 -3.33 -23.73 -13.16
N HIS A 38 -2.33 -23.30 -12.40
CA HIS A 38 -1.43 -22.20 -12.71
C HIS A 38 -0.05 -22.68 -13.21
N LYS A 39 0.09 -23.93 -13.66
CA LYS A 39 1.36 -24.45 -14.22
C LYS A 39 1.91 -23.64 -15.40
N LYS A 40 1.03 -22.95 -16.14
CA LYS A 40 1.40 -22.05 -17.25
C LYS A 40 1.65 -20.60 -16.81
N CYS A 41 1.46 -20.29 -15.53
CA CYS A 41 1.75 -18.97 -14.98
C CYS A 41 3.22 -18.92 -14.57
N ASN A 42 3.88 -17.82 -14.92
CA ASN A 42 5.29 -17.63 -14.59
C ASN A 42 5.48 -16.98 -13.22
N ARG A 43 4.43 -16.33 -12.69
CA ARG A 43 4.51 -15.56 -11.44
C ARG A 43 3.51 -16.08 -10.42
N VAL A 44 3.90 -17.17 -9.74
CA VAL A 44 3.12 -17.81 -8.68
C VAL A 44 3.99 -18.02 -7.45
N GLU A 45 3.61 -17.44 -6.33
CA GLU A 45 4.41 -17.43 -5.11
C GLU A 45 3.55 -17.61 -3.84
N LYS A 46 4.20 -17.86 -2.70
CA LYS A 46 3.51 -17.89 -1.41
C LYS A 46 3.11 -16.48 -1.01
N ILE A 47 1.91 -16.34 -0.43
CA ILE A 47 1.37 -15.05 0.03
C ILE A 47 2.35 -14.38 0.99
N ALA A 48 2.90 -15.12 1.96
CA ALA A 48 3.86 -14.60 2.93
C ALA A 48 5.04 -13.86 2.27
N ASN A 49 5.55 -14.39 1.16
CA ASN A 49 6.63 -13.76 0.41
C ASN A 49 6.13 -12.52 -0.34
N ALA A 50 4.99 -12.64 -1.03
CA ALA A 50 4.37 -11.51 -1.75
C ALA A 50 4.01 -10.34 -0.84
N THR A 51 3.64 -10.61 0.42
CA THR A 51 3.26 -9.59 1.39
C THR A 51 4.46 -8.91 2.04
N ALA A 52 5.58 -9.63 2.23
CA ALA A 52 6.78 -9.06 2.82
C ALA A 52 7.32 -7.89 1.97
N ASP A 53 7.51 -8.13 0.66
CA ASP A 53 8.02 -7.12 -0.27
C ASP A 53 7.08 -5.90 -0.35
N LYS A 54 5.77 -6.15 -0.41
CA LYS A 54 4.76 -5.09 -0.47
C LYS A 54 4.66 -4.28 0.81
N TRP A 55 4.94 -4.88 1.96
CA TRP A 55 4.87 -4.17 3.24
C TRP A 55 6.01 -3.17 3.37
N SER A 56 7.22 -3.56 2.98
CA SER A 56 8.37 -2.65 2.89
C SER A 56 8.14 -1.52 1.89
N GLU A 57 7.62 -1.82 0.70
CA GLU A 57 7.29 -0.81 -0.31
C GLU A 57 6.22 0.17 0.18
N LEU A 58 5.14 -0.34 0.80
CA LEU A 58 4.09 0.49 1.37
C LEU A 58 4.63 1.40 2.49
N HIS A 59 5.53 0.88 3.33
CA HIS A 59 6.15 1.68 4.38
C HIS A 59 7.03 2.80 3.81
N ALA A 60 7.83 2.50 2.79
CA ALA A 60 8.66 3.50 2.12
C ALA A 60 7.80 4.59 1.44
N LEU A 61 6.70 4.21 0.79
CA LEU A 61 5.76 5.16 0.19
C LEU A 61 5.09 6.05 1.25
N LYS A 62 4.68 5.48 2.39
CA LYS A 62 4.11 6.25 3.50
C LYS A 62 5.09 7.27 4.06
N GLN A 63 6.36 6.90 4.24
CA GLN A 63 7.40 7.82 4.71
C GLN A 63 7.68 8.94 3.70
N SER A 64 7.71 8.60 2.42
CA SER A 64 7.89 9.58 1.35
C SER A 64 6.73 10.58 1.31
N LEU A 65 5.49 10.11 1.46
CA LEU A 65 4.31 10.95 1.52
C LEU A 65 4.36 11.93 2.71
N LEU A 66 4.65 11.41 3.91
CA LEU A 66 4.79 12.25 5.12
C LEU A 66 5.86 13.33 4.98
N THR A 67 6.97 13.00 4.32
CA THR A 67 8.06 13.95 4.06
C THR A 67 7.61 15.05 3.10
N LEU A 68 6.88 14.69 2.04
CA LEU A 68 6.34 15.65 1.07
C LEU A 68 5.27 16.56 1.71
N GLU A 69 4.38 16.00 2.52
CA GLU A 69 3.35 16.76 3.26
C GLU A 69 4.01 17.77 4.20
N SER A 70 5.01 17.33 4.98
CA SER A 70 5.75 18.23 5.89
C SER A 70 6.48 19.34 5.13
N GLY A 71 7.07 19.03 3.97
CA GLY A 71 7.73 20.02 3.12
C GLY A 71 6.74 21.03 2.53
N ALA A 72 5.55 20.58 2.10
CA ALA A 72 4.51 21.44 1.60
C ALA A 72 4.01 22.41 2.69
N ASP A 73 3.81 21.92 3.91
CA ASP A 73 3.41 22.75 5.05
C ASP A 73 4.46 23.81 5.40
N ALA A 74 5.75 23.47 5.35
CA ALA A 74 6.83 24.42 5.56
C ALA A 74 6.82 25.55 4.51
N ILE A 75 6.67 25.20 3.23
CA ILE A 75 6.60 26.19 2.14
C ILE A 75 5.37 27.09 2.31
N ILE A 76 4.22 26.53 2.69
CA ILE A 76 3.00 27.31 2.95
C ILE A 76 3.23 28.30 4.10
N ALA A 77 3.92 27.87 5.16
CA ALA A 77 4.24 28.74 6.29
C ALA A 77 5.19 29.88 5.90
N GLU A 78 6.22 29.60 5.10
CA GLU A 78 7.16 30.60 4.58
C GLU A 78 6.47 31.64 3.67
N CYS A 79 5.57 31.18 2.80
CA CYS A 79 4.77 32.07 1.95
C CYS A 79 3.88 33.00 2.79
N LYS A 80 3.19 32.46 3.80
CA LYS A 80 2.35 33.26 4.71
C LYS A 80 3.17 34.28 5.50
N HIS A 81 4.34 33.88 5.99
CA HIS A 81 5.23 34.79 6.71
C HIS A 81 5.70 35.94 5.82
N SER A 82 6.11 35.63 4.59
CA SER A 82 6.54 36.63 3.60
C SER A 82 5.40 37.59 3.24
N GLU A 83 4.18 37.08 3.05
CA GLU A 83 2.98 37.87 2.79
C GLU A 83 2.71 38.86 3.94
N THR A 84 2.75 38.40 5.19
CA THR A 84 2.56 39.28 6.35
C THR A 84 3.61 40.39 6.43
N GLY A 85 4.88 40.08 6.15
CA GLY A 85 5.96 41.07 6.15
C GLY A 85 5.79 42.14 5.06
N LEU A 86 5.28 41.76 3.89
CA LEU A 86 4.96 42.71 2.81
C LEU A 86 3.81 43.63 3.21
N ILE A 87 2.73 43.09 3.78
CA ILE A 87 1.57 43.87 4.25
C ILE A 87 2.01 44.92 5.31
N GLU A 88 2.80 44.50 6.29
CA GLU A 88 3.32 45.41 7.33
C GLU A 88 4.23 46.49 6.76
N SER A 89 5.03 46.16 5.75
CA SER A 89 5.92 47.12 5.10
C SER A 89 5.14 48.17 4.32
N ILE A 90 4.08 47.77 3.59
CA ILE A 90 3.18 48.70 2.88
C ILE A 90 2.46 49.62 3.86
N ALA A 91 1.96 49.08 4.97
CA ALA A 91 1.26 49.84 6.01
C ALA A 91 2.14 50.92 6.67
N LYS A 92 3.47 50.72 6.73
CA LYS A 92 4.42 51.71 7.28
C LYS A 92 4.75 52.86 6.32
N ILE A 93 4.44 52.71 5.03
CA ILE A 93 4.73 53.69 3.98
C ILE A 93 3.47 54.52 3.62
N SER A 94 2.29 54.10 4.11
CA SER A 94 0.99 54.78 3.92
C SER A 94 0.68 55.69 5.10
#